data_AF-A0A8C8ANK8-F1
#
_entry.id   AF-A0A8C8ANK8-F1
#
_cell.length_a   1.000
_cell.length_b   1.000
_cell.length_c   1.000
_cell.angle_alpha   90.00
_cell.angle_beta   90.00
_cell.angle_gamma   90.00
#
_symmetry.space_group_name_H-M   'P 1'
#
loop_
_entity.id
_entity.type
_entity.pdbx_description
1 polymer ?
#
loop_
_entity_poly.entity_id
_entity_poly.type
_entity_poly.pdbx_seq_one_letter_code
_entity_poly.pdbx_strand_id
1 'polypeptide(L)'
;RYFPARRALATGLVVSGASISGLALGPLVPWLLDTYGWRGALLLLAAISFNLVAAGALLRPLPAPDEAPGLPRDRPGLARLLRHGPFLRYALAFVLVDAGYYVPFVHGAARAHEVGCDEHRAGLVMAAMAAIDGGGRVAAGWLATRPATPLLRHLFAWAALTGLTSLLLPLGTSFGGLLTLALAYGFCAGAVVPLQFAGVAEVVGAGRLVHAIGLMQMFESFGSLLGAPLAGKGGVTWRQDGLGGLGDLEPGIGGTQGLGGGARFPSLWLIGWLMACGGVG
;
A
#
# COMPACT_ATOMS: atom_id res chain seq x y z
N ARG A 1 2.87 -11.48 -19.11
CA ARG A 1 2.75 -12.41 -20.26
C ARG A 1 3.96 -13.34 -20.38
N TYR A 2 5.20 -12.84 -20.24
CA TYR A 2 6.43 -13.65 -20.33
C TYR A 2 6.51 -14.84 -19.37
N PHE A 3 6.10 -14.69 -18.11
CA PHE A 3 6.29 -15.73 -17.08
C PHE A 3 4.96 -16.17 -16.47
N PRO A 4 4.16 -17.02 -17.15
CA PRO A 4 2.89 -17.50 -16.58
C PRO A 4 3.09 -18.39 -15.36
N ALA A 5 4.08 -19.30 -15.37
CA ALA A 5 4.35 -20.26 -14.30
C ALA A 5 4.93 -19.62 -13.02
N ARG A 6 5.58 -18.46 -13.14
CA ARG A 6 6.22 -17.74 -12.01
C ARG A 6 5.75 -16.29 -11.92
N ARG A 7 4.48 -16.05 -12.28
CA ARG A 7 3.91 -14.70 -12.36
C ARG A 7 4.01 -13.96 -11.03
N ALA A 8 3.65 -14.63 -9.92
CA ALA A 8 3.70 -14.03 -8.59
C ALA A 8 5.12 -13.61 -8.19
N LEU A 9 6.13 -14.43 -8.45
CA LEU A 9 7.54 -14.08 -8.18
C LEU A 9 8.03 -12.94 -9.06
N ALA A 10 7.73 -12.98 -10.36
CA ALA A 10 8.10 -11.91 -11.29
C ALA A 10 7.47 -10.57 -10.88
N THR A 11 6.18 -10.58 -10.53
CA THR A 11 5.50 -9.39 -10.01
C THR A 11 6.09 -8.94 -8.67
N GLY A 12 6.39 -9.88 -7.76
CA GLY A 12 7.08 -9.61 -6.49
C GLY A 12 8.37 -8.82 -6.70
N LEU A 13 9.26 -9.32 -7.54
CA LEU A 13 10.54 -8.67 -7.83
C LEU A 13 10.38 -7.28 -8.45
N VAL A 14 9.47 -7.13 -9.42
CA VAL A 14 9.21 -5.83 -10.07
C VAL A 14 8.66 -4.82 -9.06
N VAL A 15 7.70 -5.25 -8.24
CA VAL A 15 6.97 -4.38 -7.31
C VAL A 15 7.80 -4.08 -6.06
N SER A 16 8.79 -4.91 -5.69
CA SER A 16 9.80 -4.59 -4.66
C SER A 16 10.65 -3.36 -4.97
N GLY A 17 10.74 -2.95 -6.25
CA GLY A 17 11.40 -1.71 -6.63
C GLY A 17 10.82 -0.48 -5.94
N ALA A 18 9.52 -0.48 -5.62
CA ALA A 18 8.87 0.61 -4.91
C ALA A 18 9.46 0.82 -3.49
N SER A 19 9.75 -0.26 -2.78
CA SER A 19 10.35 -0.21 -1.43
C SER A 19 11.78 0.35 -1.48
N ILE A 20 12.56 -0.03 -2.50
CA ILE A 20 13.91 0.52 -2.73
C ILE A 20 13.81 2.02 -3.03
N SER A 21 12.89 2.43 -3.90
CA SER A 21 12.69 3.85 -4.21
C SER A 21 12.23 4.65 -3.00
N GLY A 22 11.37 4.10 -2.14
CA GLY A 22 10.93 4.79 -0.92
C GLY A 22 12.09 5.07 0.04
N LEU A 23 12.96 4.08 0.24
CA LEU A 23 14.16 4.23 1.07
C LEU A 23 15.19 5.19 0.47
N ALA A 24 15.38 5.16 -0.85
CA ALA A 24 16.34 6.02 -1.53
C ALA A 24 15.85 7.47 -1.62
N LEU A 25 14.55 7.68 -1.88
CA LEU A 25 13.95 9.01 -2.00
C LEU A 25 13.88 9.76 -0.67
N GLY A 26 13.73 9.04 0.45
CA GLY A 26 13.68 9.62 1.80
C GLY A 26 14.80 10.64 2.09
N PRO A 27 16.09 10.27 1.98
CA PRO A 27 17.21 11.21 2.13
C PRO A 27 17.52 12.01 0.85
N LEU A 28 17.26 11.45 -0.33
CA LEU A 28 17.61 12.11 -1.60
C LEU A 28 16.79 13.37 -1.85
N VAL A 29 15.49 13.35 -1.55
CA VAL A 29 14.61 14.51 -1.82
C VAL A 29 14.96 15.72 -0.95
N PRO A 30 15.10 15.61 0.39
CA PRO A 30 15.57 16.72 1.21
C PRO A 30 16.92 17.28 0.74
N TRP A 31 17.87 16.40 0.43
CA TRP A 31 19.18 16.82 -0.08
C TRP A 31 19.10 17.59 -1.42
N LEU A 32 18.23 17.15 -2.32
CA LEU A 32 17.97 17.84 -3.59
C LEU A 32 17.30 19.21 -3.37
N LEU A 33 16.37 19.28 -2.42
CA LEU A 33 15.70 20.53 -2.05
C LEU A 33 16.67 21.53 -1.44
N ASP A 34 17.57 21.08 -0.56
CA ASP A 34 18.57 21.93 0.09
C ASP A 34 19.60 22.46 -0.91
N THR A 35 20.00 21.64 -1.90
CA THR A 35 21.06 21.99 -2.85
C THR A 35 20.56 22.78 -4.07
N TYR A 36 19.41 22.39 -4.64
CA TYR A 36 18.92 22.89 -5.93
C TYR A 36 17.58 23.65 -5.82
N GLY A 37 17.01 23.73 -4.62
CA GLY A 37 15.67 24.24 -4.40
C GLY A 37 14.58 23.35 -5.00
N TRP A 38 13.32 23.72 -4.78
CA TRP A 38 12.17 22.94 -5.22
C TRP A 38 12.06 22.79 -6.75
N ARG A 39 12.42 23.83 -7.52
CA ARG A 39 12.37 23.80 -8.99
C ARG A 39 13.39 22.83 -9.58
N GLY A 40 14.63 22.88 -9.07
CA GLY A 40 15.71 21.98 -9.50
C GLY A 40 15.44 20.54 -9.09
N ALA A 41 14.95 20.32 -7.87
CA ALA A 41 14.54 18.99 -7.40
C ALA A 41 13.46 18.36 -8.30
N LEU A 42 12.42 19.11 -8.68
CA LEU A 42 11.37 18.62 -9.58
C LEU A 42 11.90 18.27 -10.98
N LEU A 43 12.81 19.06 -11.54
CA LEU A 43 13.43 18.78 -12.84
C LEU A 43 14.28 17.50 -12.80
N LEU A 44 15.05 17.31 -11.74
CA LEU A 44 15.88 16.11 -11.56
C LEU A 44 15.04 14.85 -11.35
N LEU A 45 13.97 14.94 -10.54
CA LEU A 45 13.01 13.86 -10.38
C LEU A 45 12.32 13.50 -11.71
N ALA A 46 11.92 14.51 -12.50
CA ALA A 46 11.36 14.29 -13.83
C ALA A 46 12.36 13.62 -14.79
N ALA A 47 13.63 14.00 -14.74
CA ALA A 47 14.68 13.37 -15.54
C ALA A 47 14.88 11.90 -15.15
N ILE A 48 14.87 11.57 -13.85
CA ILE A 48 14.91 10.18 -13.37
C ILE A 48 13.70 9.41 -13.89
N SER A 49 12.49 9.97 -13.78
CA SER A 49 11.28 9.34 -14.32
C SER A 49 11.31 9.15 -15.84
N PHE A 50 11.95 10.05 -16.60
CA PHE A 50 12.04 9.93 -18.05
C PHE A 50 12.86 8.70 -18.50
N ASN A 51 13.79 8.21 -17.67
CA ASN A 51 14.51 6.97 -17.95
C ASN A 51 13.57 5.74 -18.05
N LEU A 52 12.36 5.80 -17.49
CA LEU A 52 11.35 4.75 -17.66
C LEU A 52 10.89 4.61 -19.11
N VAL A 53 10.94 5.68 -19.92
CA VAL A 53 10.62 5.64 -21.35
C VAL A 53 11.63 4.77 -22.09
N ALA A 54 12.91 4.95 -21.81
CA ALA A 54 13.97 4.12 -22.38
C ALA A 54 13.81 2.64 -21.96
N ALA A 55 13.60 2.38 -20.67
CA ALA A 55 13.35 1.03 -20.17
C ALA A 55 12.11 0.38 -20.81
N GLY A 56 11.03 1.14 -21.01
CA GLY A 56 9.81 0.69 -21.68
C GLY A 56 10.03 0.38 -23.16
N ALA A 57 10.86 1.15 -23.86
CA ALA A 57 11.18 0.92 -25.28
C ALA A 57 11.93 -0.41 -25.52
N LEU A 58 12.62 -0.94 -24.50
CA LEU A 58 13.26 -2.26 -24.57
C LEU A 58 12.27 -3.43 -24.44
N LEU A 59 11.04 -3.21 -23.98
CA LEU A 59 10.05 -4.27 -23.81
C LEU A 59 9.49 -4.74 -25.17
N ARG A 60 9.83 -5.96 -25.56
CA ARG A 60 9.39 -6.55 -26.84
C ARG A 60 7.98 -7.15 -26.75
N PRO A 61 6.95 -6.60 -27.40
CA PRO A 61 5.59 -7.13 -27.29
C PRO A 61 5.52 -8.61 -27.67
N LEU A 62 4.93 -9.43 -26.79
CA LEU A 62 4.63 -10.83 -27.09
C LEU A 62 3.26 -10.93 -27.76
N PRO A 63 3.12 -11.75 -28.83
CA PRO A 63 1.84 -12.01 -29.48
C PRO A 63 0.80 -12.42 -28.44
N ALA A 64 -0.38 -11.81 -28.49
CA ALA A 64 -1.48 -12.31 -27.67
C ALA A 64 -1.93 -13.68 -28.22
N PRO A 65 -2.31 -14.65 -27.38
CA PRO A 65 -2.88 -15.92 -27.84
C PRO A 65 -4.10 -15.80 -28.77
N ASP A 66 -4.71 -14.61 -28.87
CA ASP A 66 -5.86 -14.29 -29.73
C ASP A 66 -5.51 -13.39 -30.95
N GLU A 67 -4.23 -13.12 -31.24
CA GLU A 67 -3.81 -12.34 -32.43
C GLU A 67 -3.69 -13.18 -33.71
N ALA A 68 -4.61 -14.13 -33.91
CA ALA A 68 -4.81 -14.71 -35.24
C ALA A 68 -5.44 -13.65 -36.16
N PRO A 69 -4.85 -13.34 -37.33
CA PRO A 69 -5.42 -12.36 -38.24
C PRO A 69 -6.77 -12.87 -38.78
N GLY A 70 -7.88 -12.25 -38.35
CA GLY A 70 -9.22 -12.52 -38.90
C GLY A 70 -10.38 -12.60 -37.91
N LEU A 71 -10.15 -12.62 -36.59
CA LEU A 71 -11.26 -12.64 -35.63
C LEU A 71 -11.81 -11.22 -35.37
N PRO A 72 -13.14 -11.04 -35.31
CA PRO A 72 -13.76 -9.75 -34.97
C PRO A 72 -13.20 -9.22 -33.65
N ARG A 73 -12.75 -7.96 -33.66
CA ARG A 73 -12.30 -7.25 -32.45
C ARG A 73 -13.50 -7.01 -31.55
N ASP A 74 -13.85 -8.00 -30.74
CA ASP A 74 -14.96 -7.87 -29.80
C ASP A 74 -14.51 -6.98 -28.62
N ARG A 75 -14.66 -5.66 -28.77
CA ARG A 75 -14.66 -4.71 -27.65
C ARG A 75 -16.12 -4.50 -27.24
N PRO A 76 -16.48 -4.95 -26.02
CA PRO A 76 -16.17 -4.13 -24.86
C PRO A 76 -15.62 -4.96 -23.69
N GLY A 77 -14.29 -5.03 -23.57
CA GLY A 77 -13.64 -5.68 -22.42
C GLY A 77 -14.04 -5.08 -21.07
N LEU A 78 -14.22 -3.75 -21.02
CA LEU A 78 -14.56 -3.03 -19.79
C LEU A 78 -16.00 -3.30 -19.32
N ALA A 79 -16.99 -3.15 -20.20
CA ALA A 79 -18.41 -3.37 -19.84
C ALA A 79 -18.66 -4.82 -19.41
N ARG A 80 -17.94 -5.77 -20.00
CA ARG A 80 -17.99 -7.18 -19.60
C ARG A 80 -17.30 -7.43 -18.26
N LEU A 81 -16.19 -6.75 -17.95
CA LEU A 81 -15.56 -6.80 -16.62
C LEU A 81 -16.47 -6.21 -15.53
N LEU A 82 -17.15 -5.11 -15.82
CA LEU A 82 -18.14 -4.50 -14.92
C LEU A 82 -19.37 -5.39 -14.66
N ARG A 83 -19.59 -6.43 -15.46
CA ARG A 83 -20.64 -7.44 -15.24
C ARG A 83 -20.06 -8.78 -14.74
N HIS A 84 -18.75 -8.87 -14.55
CA HIS A 84 -18.08 -10.08 -14.14
C HIS A 84 -18.08 -10.18 -12.59
N GLY A 85 -19.11 -10.84 -12.04
CA GLY A 85 -19.33 -10.96 -10.59
C GLY A 85 -18.10 -11.41 -9.77
N PRO A 86 -17.29 -12.40 -10.19
CA PRO A 86 -16.06 -12.77 -9.47
C PRO A 86 -15.02 -11.63 -9.42
N PHE A 87 -14.88 -10.87 -10.50
CA PHE A 87 -13.96 -9.73 -10.55
C PHE A 87 -14.44 -8.58 -9.68
N LEU A 88 -15.74 -8.27 -9.70
CA LEU A 88 -16.30 -7.21 -8.84
C LEU A 88 -16.16 -7.53 -7.35
N ARG A 89 -16.41 -8.77 -6.93
CA ARG A 89 -16.21 -9.21 -5.54
C ARG A 89 -14.75 -9.11 -5.13
N TYR A 90 -13.85 -9.54 -6.01
CA TYR A 90 -12.40 -9.43 -5.80
C TYR A 90 -11.96 -7.97 -5.68
N ALA A 91 -12.38 -7.11 -6.61
CA ALA A 91 -12.07 -5.69 -6.60
C ALA A 91 -12.61 -4.99 -5.35
N LEU A 92 -13.88 -5.23 -4.98
CA LEU A 92 -14.47 -4.66 -3.76
C LEU A 92 -13.70 -5.07 -2.50
N ALA A 93 -13.29 -6.33 -2.39
CA ALA A 93 -12.47 -6.78 -1.27
C ALA A 93 -11.13 -6.02 -1.20
N PHE A 94 -10.50 -5.78 -2.35
CA PHE A 94 -9.25 -5.01 -2.41
C PHE A 94 -9.44 -3.52 -2.15
N VAL A 95 -10.55 -2.91 -2.54
CA VAL A 95 -10.88 -1.53 -2.16
C VAL A 95 -10.94 -1.39 -0.64
N LEU A 96 -11.57 -2.37 0.03
CA LEU A 96 -11.60 -2.39 1.50
C LEU A 96 -10.20 -2.55 2.07
N VAL A 97 -9.38 -3.47 1.53
CA VAL A 97 -7.98 -3.66 1.95
C VAL A 97 -7.11 -2.41 1.70
N ASP A 98 -7.34 -1.68 0.61
CA ASP A 98 -6.54 -0.49 0.28
C ASP A 98 -6.89 0.71 1.18
N ALA A 99 -8.15 0.81 1.61
CA ALA A 99 -8.64 1.87 2.49
C ALA A 99 -7.93 1.93 3.86
N GLY A 100 -7.17 0.91 4.25
CA GLY A 100 -6.49 0.83 5.55
C GLY A 100 -5.06 0.33 5.45
N TYR A 101 -4.67 -0.17 4.28
CA TYR A 101 -3.28 -0.45 3.95
C TYR A 101 -2.40 0.79 4.17
N TYR A 102 -2.84 1.98 3.77
CA TYR A 102 -2.02 3.18 3.93
C TYR A 102 -2.05 3.81 5.33
N VAL A 103 -2.96 3.39 6.22
CA VAL A 103 -3.14 4.05 7.52
C VAL A 103 -1.90 3.94 8.41
N PRO A 104 -1.29 2.76 8.63
CA PRO A 104 -0.03 2.66 9.37
C PRO A 104 1.15 3.38 8.69
N PHE A 105 1.17 3.44 7.35
CA PHE A 105 2.21 4.15 6.61
C PHE A 105 2.10 5.67 6.74
N VAL A 106 0.91 6.22 6.92
CA VAL A 106 0.68 7.66 7.06
C VAL A 106 0.74 8.09 8.52
N HIS A 107 0.07 7.38 9.41
CA HIS A 107 -0.07 7.75 10.82
C HIS A 107 0.96 7.08 11.74
N GLY A 108 1.82 6.20 11.23
CA GLY A 108 2.83 5.49 12.02
C GLY A 108 3.82 6.44 12.71
N ALA A 109 4.25 7.50 12.03
CA ALA A 109 5.13 8.51 12.62
C ALA A 109 4.43 9.26 13.77
N ALA A 110 3.18 9.67 13.57
CA ALA A 110 2.36 10.30 14.62
C ALA A 110 2.23 9.38 15.85
N ARG A 111 1.97 8.09 15.64
CA ARG A 111 1.90 7.12 16.73
C ARG A 111 3.25 6.95 17.45
N ALA A 112 4.36 6.98 16.73
CA ALA A 112 5.69 6.92 17.34
C ALA A 112 5.93 8.13 18.26
N HIS A 113 5.50 9.32 17.86
CA HIS A 113 5.59 10.52 18.69
C HIS A 113 4.68 10.46 19.92
N GLU A 114 3.46 9.92 19.82
CA GLU A 114 2.57 9.71 20.98
C GLU A 114 3.19 8.78 22.04
N VAL A 115 4.03 7.83 21.60
CA VAL A 115 4.80 6.93 22.48
C VAL A 115 6.03 7.63 23.09
N GLY A 116 6.31 8.88 22.69
CA GLY A 116 7.46 9.66 23.15
C GLY A 116 8.74 9.43 22.33
N CYS A 117 8.64 8.91 21.11
CA CYS A 117 9.79 8.81 20.21
C CYS A 117 10.15 10.18 19.64
N ASP A 118 11.45 10.45 19.56
CA ASP A 118 12.01 11.56 18.82
C ASP A 118 11.86 11.36 17.30
N GLU A 119 12.04 12.44 16.53
CA GLU A 119 11.92 12.46 15.06
C GLU A 119 12.75 11.37 14.39
N HIS A 120 13.98 11.15 14.89
CA HIS A 120 14.86 10.13 14.33
C HIS A 120 14.31 8.72 14.52
N ARG A 121 13.81 8.39 15.71
CA ARG A 121 13.21 7.08 15.99
C ARG A 121 11.89 6.87 15.25
N ALA A 122 11.06 7.91 15.13
CA ALA A 122 9.84 7.85 14.33
C ALA A 122 10.16 7.58 12.85
N GLY A 123 11.12 8.31 12.28
CA GLY A 123 11.63 8.08 10.92
C GLY A 123 12.19 6.67 10.75
N LEU A 124 12.92 6.14 11.74
CA LEU A 124 13.46 4.78 11.70
C LEU A 124 12.37 3.71 11.67
N VAL A 125 11.27 3.87 12.42
CA VAL A 125 10.12 2.94 12.36
C VAL A 125 9.52 2.91 10.96
N MET A 126 9.32 4.07 10.34
CA MET A 126 8.74 4.18 9.00
C MET A 126 9.69 3.62 7.92
N ALA A 127 10.98 3.92 8.01
CA ALA A 127 11.99 3.39 7.11
C ALA A 127 12.11 1.86 7.24
N ALA A 128 12.12 1.33 8.47
CA ALA A 128 12.18 -0.10 8.71
C ALA A 128 10.93 -0.82 8.17
N MET A 129 9.74 -0.25 8.37
CA MET A 129 8.48 -0.75 7.81
C MET A 129 8.52 -0.81 6.27
N ALA A 130 9.00 0.25 5.61
CA ALA A 130 9.14 0.29 4.16
C ALA A 130 10.20 -0.70 3.63
N ALA A 131 11.31 -0.89 4.35
CA ALA A 131 12.36 -1.83 3.97
C ALA A 131 11.87 -3.28 3.98
N ILE A 132 11.21 -3.68 5.07
CA ILE A 132 10.75 -5.06 5.24
C ILE A 132 9.55 -5.38 4.32
N ASP A 133 8.76 -4.38 3.95
CA ASP A 133 7.70 -4.50 2.94
C ASP A 133 8.24 -5.02 1.60
N GLY A 134 9.41 -4.52 1.18
CA GLY A 134 10.10 -5.04 -0.01
C GLY A 134 10.46 -6.51 0.08
N GLY A 135 10.87 -6.97 1.28
CA GLY A 135 11.15 -8.38 1.57
C GLY A 135 9.89 -9.25 1.56
N GLY A 136 8.78 -8.74 2.09
CA GLY A 136 7.47 -9.39 2.06
C GLY A 136 7.00 -9.68 0.62
N ARG A 137 7.19 -8.71 -0.29
CA ARG A 137 6.85 -8.85 -1.72
C ARG A 137 7.58 -10.02 -2.37
N VAL A 138 8.89 -10.16 -2.14
CA VAL A 138 9.70 -11.25 -2.69
C VAL A 138 9.33 -12.59 -2.05
N ALA A 139 9.21 -12.63 -0.72
CA ALA A 139 8.89 -13.85 0.02
C ALA A 139 7.52 -14.43 -0.39
N ALA A 140 6.50 -13.59 -0.51
CA ALA A 140 5.16 -13.99 -0.93
C ALA A 140 5.13 -14.44 -2.39
N GLY A 141 5.80 -13.69 -3.28
CA GLY A 141 5.95 -14.06 -4.68
C GLY A 141 6.61 -15.42 -4.86
N TRP A 142 7.64 -15.73 -4.06
CA TRP A 142 8.29 -17.03 -4.04
C TRP A 142 7.40 -18.13 -3.46
N LEU A 143 6.75 -17.88 -2.32
CA LEU A 143 5.88 -18.86 -1.67
C LEU A 143 4.70 -19.27 -2.57
N ALA A 144 4.16 -18.32 -3.32
CA ALA A 144 3.09 -18.53 -4.30
C ALA A 144 3.51 -19.34 -5.54
N THR A 145 4.81 -19.64 -5.72
CA THR A 145 5.27 -20.54 -6.78
C THR A 145 5.17 -22.02 -6.40
N ARG A 146 4.86 -22.33 -5.13
CA ARG A 146 4.73 -23.72 -4.68
C ARG A 146 3.40 -24.31 -5.17
N PRO A 147 3.40 -25.51 -5.77
CA PRO A 147 2.21 -26.10 -6.39
C PRO A 147 1.18 -26.63 -5.37
N ALA A 148 1.53 -26.66 -4.08
CA ALA A 148 0.74 -27.33 -3.05
C ALA A 148 -0.57 -26.58 -2.67
N THR A 149 -0.74 -25.33 -3.09
CA THR A 149 -1.78 -24.46 -2.54
C THR A 149 -2.24 -23.42 -3.57
N PRO A 150 -3.56 -23.14 -3.65
CA PRO A 150 -4.07 -22.13 -4.55
C PRO A 150 -3.62 -20.72 -4.13
N LEU A 151 -3.28 -19.89 -5.11
CA LEU A 151 -2.80 -18.52 -4.94
C LEU A 151 -3.78 -17.67 -4.11
N LEU A 152 -5.08 -17.81 -4.38
CA LEU A 152 -6.12 -17.07 -3.64
C LEU A 152 -6.08 -17.36 -2.13
N ARG A 153 -5.78 -18.59 -1.70
CA ARG A 153 -5.64 -18.88 -0.26
C ARG A 153 -4.44 -18.19 0.36
N HIS A 154 -3.32 -18.08 -0.38
CA HIS A 154 -2.15 -17.32 0.08
C HIS A 154 -2.51 -15.86 0.25
N LEU A 155 -3.21 -15.31 -0.73
CA LEU A 155 -3.65 -13.92 -0.71
C LEU A 155 -4.59 -13.62 0.47
N PHE A 156 -5.58 -14.47 0.71
CA PHE A 156 -6.48 -14.33 1.87
C PHE A 156 -5.73 -14.42 3.20
N ALA A 157 -4.80 -15.37 3.34
CA ALA A 157 -4.01 -15.52 4.56
C ALA A 157 -3.14 -14.28 4.84
N TRP A 158 -2.43 -13.76 3.83
CA TRP A 158 -1.62 -12.55 3.96
C TRP A 158 -2.47 -11.30 4.22
N ALA A 159 -3.62 -11.15 3.58
CA ALA A 159 -4.53 -10.04 3.81
C ALA A 159 -5.09 -10.06 5.26
N ALA A 160 -5.48 -11.24 5.76
CA ALA A 160 -5.94 -11.39 7.15
C ALA A 160 -4.82 -11.08 8.16
N LEU A 161 -3.60 -11.55 7.89
CA LEU A 161 -2.44 -11.27 8.75
C LEU A 161 -2.06 -9.78 8.75
N THR A 162 -2.19 -9.11 7.60
CA THR A 162 -1.99 -7.66 7.47
C THR A 162 -3.03 -6.89 8.30
N GLY A 163 -4.30 -7.29 8.24
CA GLY A 163 -5.35 -6.71 9.08
C GLY A 163 -5.10 -6.93 10.57
N LEU A 164 -4.69 -8.15 10.96
CA LEU A 164 -4.37 -8.48 12.35
C LEU A 164 -3.19 -7.65 12.87
N THR A 165 -2.09 -7.58 12.13
CA THR A 165 -0.92 -6.77 12.52
C THR A 165 -1.24 -5.28 12.60
N SER A 166 -2.11 -4.77 11.72
CA SER A 166 -2.61 -3.39 11.80
C SER A 166 -3.42 -3.12 13.07
N LEU A 167 -4.25 -4.07 13.52
CA LEU A 167 -5.02 -3.93 14.76
C LEU A 167 -4.14 -4.00 16.02
N LEU A 168 -3.00 -4.68 15.94
CA LEU A 168 -2.06 -4.80 17.04
C LEU A 168 -1.12 -3.59 17.15
N LEU A 169 -0.91 -2.83 16.08
CA LEU A 169 0.00 -1.67 16.05
C LEU A 169 -0.21 -0.67 17.22
N PRO A 170 -1.45 -0.30 17.61
CA PRO A 170 -1.69 0.61 18.73
C PRO A 170 -1.22 0.08 20.09
N LEU A 171 -1.06 -1.25 20.24
CA LEU A 171 -0.57 -1.87 21.48
C LEU A 171 0.93 -1.64 21.71
N GLY A 172 1.66 -1.15 20.71
CA GLY A 172 3.06 -0.76 20.84
C GLY A 172 3.19 0.51 21.71
N THR A 173 3.53 0.33 22.99
CA THR A 173 3.73 1.42 23.96
C THR A 173 5.20 1.78 24.19
N SER A 174 6.12 1.10 23.51
CA SER A 174 7.56 1.38 23.56
C SER A 174 8.13 1.39 22.15
N PHE A 175 9.29 2.03 21.97
CA PHE A 175 9.98 2.05 20.68
C PHE A 175 10.22 0.63 20.11
N GLY A 176 10.72 -0.30 20.93
CA GLY A 176 10.96 -1.68 20.51
C GLY A 176 9.68 -2.44 20.15
N GLY A 177 8.61 -2.24 20.95
CA GLY A 177 7.30 -2.85 20.67
C GLY A 177 6.69 -2.31 19.38
N LEU A 178 6.70 -0.99 19.20
CA LEU A 178 6.19 -0.33 17.99
C LEU A 178 6.99 -0.73 16.75
N LEU A 179 8.34 -0.76 16.84
CA LEU A 179 9.21 -1.18 15.74
C LEU A 179 8.94 -2.65 15.35
N THR A 180 8.77 -3.54 16.32
CA THR A 180 8.49 -4.96 16.06
C THR A 180 7.14 -5.15 15.35
N LEU A 181 6.10 -4.45 15.83
CA LEU A 181 4.77 -4.50 15.21
C LEU A 181 4.76 -3.85 13.83
N ALA A 182 5.50 -2.75 13.64
CA ALA A 182 5.67 -2.09 12.35
C ALA A 182 6.41 -2.98 11.34
N LEU A 183 7.44 -3.71 11.78
CA LEU A 183 8.14 -4.68 10.95
C LEU A 183 7.23 -5.84 10.54
N ALA A 184 6.47 -6.39 11.49
CA ALA A 184 5.50 -7.44 11.22
C ALA A 184 4.44 -6.97 10.22
N TYR A 185 3.90 -5.77 10.43
CA TYR A 185 2.93 -5.15 9.53
C TYR A 185 3.52 -4.95 8.13
N GLY A 186 4.68 -4.29 8.01
CA GLY A 186 5.33 -4.03 6.72
C GLY A 186 5.57 -5.31 5.93
N PHE A 187 6.07 -6.37 6.58
CA PHE A 187 6.30 -7.66 5.92
C PHE A 187 5.01 -8.28 5.37
N CYS A 188 3.94 -8.28 6.18
CA CYS A 188 2.65 -8.85 5.78
C CYS A 188 1.96 -8.01 4.71
N ALA A 189 2.01 -6.69 4.85
CA ALA A 189 1.48 -5.73 3.91
C ALA A 189 2.15 -5.91 2.53
N GLY A 190 3.48 -6.00 2.49
CA GLY A 190 4.23 -6.22 1.26
C GLY A 190 3.90 -7.53 0.56
N ALA A 191 3.55 -8.58 1.33
CA ALA A 191 3.17 -9.86 0.77
C ALA A 191 1.86 -9.83 -0.04
N VAL A 192 0.94 -8.91 0.26
CA VAL A 192 -0.38 -8.83 -0.38
C VAL A 192 -0.27 -8.30 -1.82
N VAL A 193 0.54 -7.25 -2.04
CA VAL A 193 0.60 -6.50 -3.30
C VAL A 193 0.94 -7.36 -4.53
N PRO A 194 1.99 -8.20 -4.56
CA PRO A 194 2.30 -8.98 -5.76
C PRO A 194 1.29 -10.09 -6.04
N LEU A 195 0.68 -10.62 -4.97
CA LEU A 195 -0.35 -11.65 -5.04
C LEU A 195 -1.68 -11.08 -5.54
N GLN A 196 -1.98 -9.81 -5.25
CA GLN A 196 -3.11 -9.08 -5.82
C GLN A 196 -3.05 -9.08 -7.35
N PHE A 197 -1.96 -8.56 -7.92
CA PHE A 197 -1.79 -8.52 -9.38
C PHE A 197 -1.76 -9.93 -10.03
N ALA A 198 -1.17 -10.91 -9.35
CA ALA A 198 -1.17 -12.29 -9.84
C ALA A 198 -2.59 -12.91 -9.79
N GLY A 199 -3.36 -12.61 -8.73
CA GLY A 199 -4.72 -13.08 -8.51
C GLY A 199 -5.71 -12.54 -9.54
N VAL A 200 -5.55 -11.28 -9.99
CA VAL A 200 -6.35 -10.74 -11.10
C VAL A 200 -6.29 -11.65 -12.33
N ALA A 201 -5.10 -12.14 -12.68
CA ALA A 201 -4.91 -13.02 -13.83
C ALA A 201 -5.57 -14.39 -13.67
N GLU A 202 -5.74 -14.89 -12.45
CA GLU A 202 -6.51 -16.11 -12.17
C GLU A 202 -8.02 -15.87 -12.27
N VAL A 203 -8.51 -14.71 -11.82
CA VAL A 203 -9.95 -14.38 -11.81
C VAL A 203 -10.47 -14.04 -13.21
N VAL A 204 -9.73 -13.27 -14.01
CA VAL A 204 -10.19 -12.79 -15.34
C VAL A 204 -9.53 -13.45 -16.54
N GLY A 205 -8.46 -14.23 -16.32
CA GLY A 205 -7.65 -14.81 -17.38
C GLY A 205 -6.69 -13.83 -18.07
N ALA A 206 -5.74 -14.38 -18.84
CA ALA A 206 -4.65 -13.60 -19.45
C ALA A 206 -5.10 -12.63 -20.57
N GLY A 207 -6.20 -12.95 -21.27
CA GLY A 207 -6.69 -12.16 -22.40
C GLY A 207 -7.18 -10.75 -22.02
N ARG A 208 -7.68 -10.59 -20.79
CA ARG A 208 -8.27 -9.32 -20.30
C ARG A 208 -7.51 -8.68 -19.14
N LEU A 209 -6.36 -9.26 -18.79
CA LEU A 209 -5.58 -8.90 -17.62
C LEU A 209 -5.28 -7.40 -17.51
N VAL A 210 -4.86 -6.76 -18.62
CA VAL A 210 -4.49 -5.34 -18.60
C VAL A 210 -5.67 -4.43 -18.27
N HIS A 211 -6.85 -4.69 -18.86
CA HIS A 211 -8.06 -3.92 -18.60
C HIS A 211 -8.56 -4.14 -17.17
N ALA A 212 -8.45 -5.37 -16.67
CA ALA A 212 -8.84 -5.72 -15.31
C ALA A 212 -7.94 -5.03 -14.26
N ILE A 213 -6.62 -5.04 -14.46
CA ILE A 213 -5.66 -4.33 -13.59
C ILE A 213 -5.98 -2.84 -13.57
N GLY A 214 -6.15 -2.20 -14.73
CA GLY A 214 -6.45 -0.77 -14.78
C GLY A 214 -7.75 -0.38 -14.08
N LEU A 215 -8.83 -1.15 -14.30
CA LEU A 215 -10.11 -0.93 -13.63
C LEU A 215 -10.02 -1.18 -12.12
N MET A 216 -9.26 -2.19 -11.71
CA MET A 216 -9.03 -2.51 -10.30
C MET A 216 -8.26 -1.40 -9.59
N GLN A 217 -7.17 -0.89 -10.18
CA GLN A 217 -6.43 0.26 -9.63
C GLN A 217 -7.29 1.52 -9.53
N MET A 218 -8.20 1.73 -10.49
CA MET A 218 -9.13 2.85 -10.43
C MET A 218 -10.04 2.73 -9.20
N PHE A 219 -10.58 1.55 -8.92
CA PHE A 219 -11.39 1.32 -7.73
C PHE A 219 -10.59 1.46 -6.45
N GLU A 220 -9.38 0.89 -6.39
CA GLU A 220 -8.49 1.02 -5.23
C GLU A 220 -8.15 2.47 -4.90
N SER A 221 -7.94 3.31 -5.92
CA SER A 221 -7.68 4.74 -5.73
C SER A 221 -8.81 5.45 -4.96
N PHE A 222 -10.07 5.01 -5.12
CA PHE A 222 -11.18 5.54 -4.30
C PHE A 222 -11.08 5.06 -2.85
N GLY A 223 -10.64 3.83 -2.62
CA GLY A 223 -10.42 3.26 -1.28
C GLY A 223 -9.33 4.01 -0.52
N SER A 224 -8.14 4.16 -1.10
CA SER A 224 -7.02 4.90 -0.49
C SER A 224 -7.34 6.38 -0.27
N LEU A 225 -8.06 7.04 -1.19
CA LEU A 225 -8.48 8.43 -1.03
C LEU A 225 -9.37 8.63 0.21
N LEU A 226 -10.27 7.69 0.48
CA LEU A 226 -11.17 7.75 1.64
C LEU A 226 -10.49 7.27 2.93
N GLY A 227 -9.48 6.40 2.84
CA GLY A 227 -8.81 5.78 3.98
C GLY A 227 -8.15 6.77 4.94
N ALA A 228 -7.27 7.63 4.43
CA ALA A 228 -6.52 8.56 5.29
C ALA A 228 -7.42 9.60 6.01
N PRO A 229 -8.40 10.26 5.35
CA PRO A 229 -9.31 11.17 6.03
C PRO A 229 -10.20 10.49 7.09
N LEU A 230 -10.64 9.24 6.85
CA LEU A 230 -11.47 8.51 7.82
C LEU A 230 -10.68 8.08 9.06
N ALA A 231 -9.40 7.75 8.90
CA ALA A 231 -8.52 7.44 10.03
C ALA A 231 -8.18 8.69 10.86
N GLY A 232 -8.00 9.86 10.22
CA GLY A 232 -7.63 11.11 10.89
C GLY A 232 -8.76 11.83 11.64
N LYS A 233 -10.03 11.52 11.37
CA LYS A 233 -11.18 12.18 12.05
C LYS A 233 -11.30 11.90 13.56
N GLY A 234 -10.45 11.01 14.10
CA GLY A 234 -10.42 10.66 15.53
C GLY A 234 -9.45 11.44 16.39
N GLY A 235 -8.58 12.31 15.86
CA GLY A 235 -7.65 13.07 16.70
C GLY A 235 -6.63 13.90 15.94
N VAL A 236 -6.37 15.08 16.49
CA VAL A 236 -5.31 16.04 16.16
C VAL A 236 -5.61 16.94 14.95
N THR A 237 -6.26 18.06 15.27
CA THR A 237 -6.15 19.32 14.53
C THR A 237 -4.67 19.66 14.40
N TRP A 238 -4.16 19.74 13.17
CA TRP A 238 -2.81 20.25 12.89
C TRP A 238 -2.75 21.70 13.34
N ARG A 239 -2.14 21.95 14.51
CA ARG A 239 -1.75 23.29 14.89
C ARG A 239 -0.47 23.62 14.13
N GLN A 240 -0.61 24.37 13.04
CA GLN A 240 0.50 24.97 12.28
C GLN A 240 1.16 26.11 13.10
N ASP A 241 1.76 25.80 14.24
CA ASP A 241 2.54 26.78 15.01
C ASP A 241 4.04 26.50 14.79
N GLY A 242 4.49 26.64 13.53
CA GLY A 242 5.90 26.47 13.14
C GLY A 242 6.43 27.57 12.21
N LEU A 243 5.64 28.59 11.92
CA LEU A 243 6.03 29.75 11.08
C LEU A 243 5.68 31.08 11.77
N GLY A 244 6.05 31.22 13.04
CA GLY A 244 5.77 32.43 13.83
C GLY A 244 6.75 32.63 14.97
N GLY A 245 8.05 32.52 14.71
CA GLY A 245 9.04 33.08 15.63
C GLY A 245 9.03 34.61 15.50
N LEU A 246 8.36 35.30 16.42
CA LEU A 246 8.68 36.62 17.01
C LEU A 246 7.41 37.24 17.66
N GLY A 247 7.39 37.32 19.00
CA GLY A 247 6.31 37.83 19.86
C GLY A 247 5.46 36.67 20.39
N ASP A 248 5.40 36.32 21.68
CA ASP A 248 5.42 37.16 22.88
C ASP A 248 5.96 36.38 24.09
N LEU A 249 6.71 37.10 24.93
CA LEU A 249 7.02 36.73 26.31
C LEU A 249 5.82 37.13 27.19
N GLU A 250 5.21 36.18 27.90
CA GLU A 250 4.58 36.40 29.22
C GLU A 250 4.31 35.04 29.91
N PRO A 251 4.53 34.92 31.23
CA PRO A 251 4.40 33.66 31.97
C PRO A 251 3.12 33.57 32.81
N GLY A 252 2.54 32.37 32.93
CA GLY A 252 1.91 31.93 34.18
C GLY A 252 0.51 31.30 34.12
N ILE A 253 0.39 30.27 34.98
CA ILE A 253 -0.81 29.81 35.72
C ILE A 253 -1.69 28.73 35.06
N GLY A 254 -1.39 27.46 35.41
CA GLY A 254 -2.26 26.63 36.27
C GLY A 254 -3.38 25.78 35.64
N GLY A 255 -3.29 24.45 35.85
CA GLY A 255 -4.44 23.69 36.40
C GLY A 255 -5.14 22.61 35.55
N THR A 256 -4.71 21.37 35.77
CA THR A 256 -5.52 20.15 36.11
C THR A 256 -6.53 19.51 35.13
N GLN A 257 -6.29 18.19 34.92
CA GLN A 257 -7.22 17.05 34.77
C GLN A 257 -8.20 17.08 33.58
N GLY A 258 -8.16 16.16 32.60
CA GLY A 258 -8.13 14.70 32.73
C GLY A 258 -9.54 14.18 32.44
N LEU A 259 -9.75 13.44 31.34
CA LEU A 259 -10.88 12.52 31.12
C LEU A 259 -10.62 11.67 29.86
N GLY A 260 -10.84 10.36 29.99
CA GLY A 260 -10.41 9.34 29.05
C GLY A 260 -11.13 9.39 27.70
N GLY A 261 -10.34 9.32 26.63
CA GLY A 261 -10.81 9.02 25.28
C GLY A 261 -10.23 7.67 24.86
N GLY A 262 -10.92 6.57 25.16
CA GLY A 262 -10.61 5.29 24.55
C GLY A 262 -10.75 5.42 23.05
N ALA A 263 -9.64 5.25 22.32
CA ALA A 263 -9.59 5.25 20.86
C ALA A 263 -10.45 4.10 20.32
N ARG A 264 -11.72 4.38 20.03
CA ARG A 264 -12.61 3.46 19.32
C ARG A 264 -12.35 3.63 17.83
N PHE A 265 -11.41 2.84 17.29
CA PHE A 265 -11.30 2.63 15.86
C PHE A 265 -12.60 2.00 15.33
N PRO A 266 -13.27 2.56 14.30
CA PRO A 266 -14.49 1.98 13.77
C PRO A 266 -14.16 0.70 12.97
N SER A 267 -14.79 -0.40 13.36
CA SER A 267 -14.61 -1.79 12.91
C SER A 267 -15.16 -2.08 11.49
N LEU A 268 -15.06 -1.13 10.56
CA LEU A 268 -15.56 -1.28 9.17
C LEU A 268 -14.91 -2.48 8.43
N TRP A 269 -13.74 -2.91 8.88
CA TRP A 269 -13.01 -4.08 8.38
C TRP A 269 -13.61 -5.41 8.81
N LEU A 270 -14.22 -5.46 10.00
CA LEU A 270 -14.90 -6.64 10.51
C LEU A 270 -16.18 -6.93 9.70
N ILE A 271 -16.80 -5.87 9.17
CA ILE A 271 -17.97 -5.98 8.27
C ILE A 271 -17.51 -6.51 6.90
N GLY A 272 -16.36 -6.07 6.39
CA GLY A 272 -15.74 -6.65 5.19
C GLY A 272 -15.40 -8.14 5.37
N TRP A 273 -14.90 -8.53 6.55
CA TRP A 273 -14.63 -9.91 6.92
C TRP A 273 -15.91 -10.78 6.97
N LEU A 274 -16.99 -10.27 7.57
CA LEU A 274 -18.28 -10.97 7.62
C LEU A 274 -18.94 -11.10 6.24
N MET A 275 -18.80 -10.11 5.36
CA MET A 275 -19.31 -10.21 3.98
C MET A 275 -18.48 -11.16 3.10
N ALA A 276 -17.16 -11.26 3.31
CA ALA A 276 -16.30 -12.18 2.59
C ALA A 276 -16.52 -13.65 3.01
N CYS A 277 -16.83 -13.91 4.29
CA CYS A 277 -17.13 -15.25 4.78
C CYS A 277 -18.54 -15.75 4.43
N GLY A 278 -19.50 -14.86 4.14
CA GLY A 278 -20.89 -15.23 3.83
C GLY A 278 -21.17 -15.62 2.37
N GLY A 279 -20.19 -15.55 1.47
CA GLY A 279 -20.40 -15.68 0.02
C GLY A 279 -19.74 -16.87 -0.69
N VAL A 280 -19.19 -17.83 0.07
CA VAL A 280 -18.63 -19.08 -0.48
C VAL A 280 -19.53 -20.24 -0.04
N GLY A 281 -20.67 -20.34 -0.71
CA GLY A 281 -21.52 -21.53 -0.77
C GLY A 281 -21.75 -21.86 -2.24
#